data_AF-A0A9W4SMP4-F1
#
_entry.id   AF-A0A9W4SMP4-F1
#
_cell.length_a   1.000
_cell.length_b   1.000
_cell.length_c   1.000
_cell.angle_alpha   90.00
_cell.angle_beta   90.00
_cell.angle_gamma   90.00
#
_symmetry.space_group_name_H-M   'P 1'
#
loop_
_entity.id
_entity.type
_entity.pdbx_description
1 polymer ?
#
loop_
_entity_poly.entity_id
_entity_poly.type
_entity_poly.pdbx_seq_one_letter_code
_entity_poly.pdbx_strand_id
1 'polypeptide(L)'
;MSYITFENLKPIVKLPDDCITDIFQFIDDKSTLYSCLFVNRFFFHLAIPKLWNDPFSFTIPTQRLSLIIRTYIKCLPQDRIKHLLDEGIINTNGSSPSSIEYHKYLVEFEYIRIIYSIHCWCVEKEETKLCQEVLTNEIFENLFFNQVNKMRNLIFHINYHTMYLINDENIQFIDITSYRGSSDVLSQIQEFDIEYHFEEFDFNEFQNFDELEHLISLTKNLLNSLISRNKTIKCLCLDYKPFVPSTESKEIMRILSNIIEQQQNLKTLDISDATDSFGYKRFYNSLISQSNCLTFLRLEFQITLDNFLLLMFELKSLETIELPIVPYEEPIINGNQARENRITFESITRNTVIKFNLKNIFFLPKDGYPYNKDDSYKVLQTLLEYSNKTLETLTFSLSNNKVPSMLINCPNITHLSTIIDNNNLISCLKLIVDLPKLNHLKLKYSENLIQPPSKNQIFFDEIIIWDLIYQIPTSLKVLEFDFMISSKELRFFLLDKCRASLNEITFHNKELITAQHFKVLTEYAKQKKSLKKFRYHYIYLNDDFYFTTDDDMDERYNEYSSYYALEELERSIPNISDPIDFITPFYEY
;
A
#
# COMPACT_ATOMS: atom_id res chain seq x y z
N MET A 1 -13.88 8.60 -66.64
CA MET A 1 -12.83 7.93 -65.83
C MET A 1 -12.04 9.01 -65.13
N SER A 2 -12.37 9.29 -63.88
CA SER A 2 -11.74 10.33 -63.06
C SER A 2 -11.13 9.68 -61.83
N TYR A 3 -9.82 9.83 -61.71
CA TYR A 3 -8.99 9.39 -60.59
C TYR A 3 -9.41 10.09 -59.30
N ILE A 4 -9.61 9.33 -58.22
CA ILE A 4 -9.66 9.85 -56.86
C ILE A 4 -8.24 9.79 -56.32
N THR A 5 -7.62 10.96 -56.15
CA THR A 5 -6.32 11.17 -55.51
C THR A 5 -6.45 11.00 -53.99
N PHE A 6 -5.69 10.06 -53.42
CA PHE A 6 -5.46 9.96 -51.99
C PHE A 6 -4.52 11.09 -51.54
N GLU A 7 -5.06 12.24 -51.17
CA GLU A 7 -4.32 13.29 -50.44
C GLU A 7 -5.16 13.75 -49.25
N ASN A 8 -4.84 13.20 -48.07
CA ASN A 8 -4.91 13.82 -46.74
C ASN A 8 -4.66 12.78 -45.65
N LEU A 9 -3.51 12.09 -45.71
CA LEU A 9 -2.98 11.42 -44.52
C LEU A 9 -2.47 12.53 -43.59
N LYS A 10 -3.17 12.75 -42.46
CA LYS A 10 -2.65 13.57 -41.36
C LYS A 10 -1.20 13.15 -41.10
N PRO A 11 -0.27 14.08 -40.82
CA PRO A 11 1.09 13.70 -40.49
C PRO A 11 1.05 12.73 -39.32
N ILE A 12 1.54 11.51 -39.53
CA ILE A 12 1.78 10.55 -38.46
C ILE A 12 2.87 11.20 -37.61
N VAL A 13 2.47 11.79 -36.49
CA VAL A 13 3.41 12.32 -35.50
C VAL A 13 4.20 11.12 -34.99
N LYS A 14 5.46 11.00 -35.42
CA LYS A 14 6.41 10.05 -34.83
C LYS A 14 7.01 10.73 -33.62
N LEU A 15 6.68 10.21 -32.43
CA LEU A 15 7.36 10.61 -31.21
C LEU A 15 8.83 10.18 -31.29
N PRO A 16 9.78 11.05 -30.88
CA PRO A 16 11.17 10.65 -30.71
C PRO A 16 11.31 9.49 -29.71
N ASP A 17 12.34 8.67 -29.89
CA ASP A 17 12.62 7.51 -29.03
C ASP A 17 12.77 7.90 -27.55
N ASP A 18 13.36 9.07 -27.25
CA ASP A 18 13.48 9.59 -25.89
C ASP A 18 12.10 9.85 -25.26
N CYS A 19 11.19 10.47 -26.01
CA CYS A 19 9.83 10.71 -25.52
C CYS A 19 9.07 9.40 -25.28
N ILE A 20 9.27 8.39 -26.12
CA ILE A 20 8.66 7.07 -25.93
C ILE A 20 9.27 6.39 -24.69
N THR A 21 10.58 6.49 -24.50
CA THR A 21 11.28 5.96 -23.32
C THR A 21 10.74 6.58 -22.04
N ASP A 22 10.53 7.90 -22.03
CA ASP A 22 9.91 8.60 -20.90
C ASP A 22 8.47 8.15 -20.67
N ILE A 23 7.67 7.95 -21.71
CA ILE A 23 6.32 7.40 -21.58
C ILE A 23 6.34 6.02 -20.93
N PHE A 24 7.28 5.15 -21.32
CA PHE A 24 7.41 3.81 -20.76
C PHE A 24 7.73 3.82 -19.26
N GLN A 25 8.34 4.89 -18.72
CA GLN A 25 8.57 5.01 -17.28
C GLN A 25 7.25 5.00 -16.49
N PHE A 26 6.16 5.49 -17.08
CA PHE A 26 4.83 5.59 -16.46
C PHE A 26 3.88 4.42 -16.80
N ILE A 27 4.35 3.41 -17.56
CA ILE A 27 3.56 2.20 -17.85
C ILE A 27 3.95 1.11 -16.87
N ASP A 28 3.10 0.80 -15.90
CA ASP A 28 3.33 -0.28 -14.92
C ASP A 28 2.35 -1.45 -15.06
N ASP A 29 1.30 -1.29 -15.88
CA ASP A 29 0.38 -2.38 -16.21
C ASP A 29 1.09 -3.48 -17.02
N LYS A 30 1.20 -4.68 -16.42
CA LYS A 30 1.84 -5.85 -17.03
C LYS A 30 1.13 -6.27 -18.34
N SER A 31 -0.18 -6.05 -18.48
CA SER A 31 -0.92 -6.38 -19.72
C SER A 31 -0.53 -5.48 -20.90
N THR A 32 -0.45 -4.17 -20.64
CA THR A 32 0.01 -3.17 -21.62
C THR A 32 1.46 -3.44 -22.00
N LEU A 33 2.35 -3.66 -21.02
CA LEU A 33 3.75 -3.98 -21.28
C LEU A 33 3.91 -5.26 -22.12
N TYR A 34 3.11 -6.29 -21.84
CA TYR A 34 3.10 -7.52 -22.64
C TYR A 34 2.70 -7.24 -24.09
N SER A 35 1.67 -6.42 -24.31
CA SER A 35 1.23 -6.02 -25.65
C SER A 35 2.32 -5.24 -26.40
N CYS A 36 3.09 -4.41 -25.70
CA CYS A 36 4.21 -3.66 -26.27
C CYS A 36 5.31 -4.55 -26.86
N LEU A 37 5.48 -5.79 -26.37
CA LEU A 37 6.47 -6.74 -26.90
C LEU A 37 6.29 -7.02 -28.40
N PHE A 38 5.06 -6.93 -28.89
CA PHE A 38 4.71 -7.29 -30.27
C PHE A 38 4.67 -6.10 -31.23
N VAL A 39 4.92 -4.88 -30.73
CA VAL A 39 4.85 -3.66 -31.55
C VAL A 39 6.06 -3.55 -32.48
N ASN A 40 7.27 -3.52 -31.93
CA ASN A 40 8.53 -3.52 -32.67
C ASN A 40 9.72 -3.80 -31.72
N ARG A 41 10.93 -3.95 -32.28
CA ARG A 41 12.14 -4.24 -31.49
C ARG A 41 12.48 -3.18 -30.44
N PHE A 42 12.15 -1.91 -30.68
CA PHE A 42 12.41 -0.84 -29.72
C PHE A 42 11.49 -0.96 -28.49
N PHE A 43 10.19 -1.11 -28.71
CA PHE A 43 9.20 -1.34 -27.64
C PHE A 43 9.50 -2.64 -26.87
N PHE A 44 9.92 -3.68 -27.58
CA PHE A 44 10.36 -4.93 -26.98
C PHE A 44 11.46 -4.70 -25.93
N HIS A 45 12.50 -3.93 -26.28
CA HIS A 45 13.62 -3.65 -25.38
C HIS A 45 13.26 -2.74 -24.20
N LEU A 46 12.22 -1.90 -24.33
CA LEU A 46 11.70 -1.09 -23.23
C LEU A 46 10.79 -1.90 -22.29
N ALA A 47 9.97 -2.79 -22.84
CA ALA A 47 8.99 -3.58 -22.09
C ALA A 47 9.63 -4.73 -21.30
N ILE A 48 10.61 -5.45 -21.88
CA ILE A 48 11.21 -6.62 -21.23
C ILE A 48 11.80 -6.31 -19.84
N PRO A 49 12.61 -5.26 -19.65
CA PRO A 49 13.15 -4.95 -18.33
C PRO A 49 12.06 -4.68 -17.27
N LYS A 50 10.96 -4.03 -17.67
CA LYS A 50 9.82 -3.76 -16.78
C LYS A 50 8.98 -5.00 -16.48
N LEU A 51 8.86 -5.95 -17.42
CA LEU A 51 8.14 -7.20 -17.18
C LEU A 51 8.91 -8.17 -16.27
N TRP A 52 10.24 -8.09 -16.30
CA TRP A 52 11.14 -9.05 -15.63
C TRP A 52 11.88 -8.44 -14.43
N ASN A 53 11.51 -7.23 -13.99
CA ASN A 53 11.99 -6.67 -12.72
C ASN A 53 11.45 -7.44 -11.51
N ASP A 54 10.20 -7.91 -11.64
CA ASP A 54 9.43 -8.64 -10.65
C ASP A 54 8.56 -9.70 -11.38
N PRO A 55 9.19 -10.79 -11.83
CA PRO A 55 8.50 -11.85 -12.54
C PRO A 55 7.71 -12.76 -11.60
N PHE A 56 7.92 -12.66 -10.29
CA PHE A 56 7.36 -13.54 -9.29
C PHE A 56 6.27 -12.90 -8.43
N SER A 57 5.78 -11.69 -8.70
CA SER A 57 4.77 -10.95 -7.88
C SER A 57 3.37 -11.52 -7.79
N PHE A 58 2.65 -11.20 -6.69
CA PHE A 58 1.44 -11.89 -6.19
C PHE A 58 0.27 -11.82 -7.14
N THR A 59 0.32 -10.90 -8.09
CA THR A 59 -0.64 -10.77 -9.17
C THR A 59 -0.51 -11.88 -10.23
N ILE A 60 0.62 -12.60 -10.28
CA ILE A 60 0.86 -13.68 -11.24
C ILE A 60 0.18 -14.98 -10.77
N PRO A 61 -0.75 -15.55 -11.57
CA PRO A 61 -1.41 -16.81 -11.22
C PRO A 61 -0.42 -17.96 -11.08
N THR A 62 -0.64 -18.84 -10.10
CA THR A 62 0.22 -20.00 -9.80
C THR A 62 0.56 -20.84 -11.03
N GLN A 63 -0.40 -21.04 -11.96
CA GLN A 63 -0.19 -21.86 -13.16
C GLN A 63 0.83 -21.25 -14.16
N ARG A 64 1.24 -20.00 -13.96
CA ARG A 64 2.26 -19.31 -14.77
C ARG A 64 3.65 -19.38 -14.16
N LEU A 65 3.77 -19.74 -12.87
CA LEU A 65 5.05 -19.76 -12.15
C LEU A 65 6.03 -20.79 -12.74
N SER A 66 5.55 -21.97 -13.11
CA SER A 66 6.36 -23.00 -13.78
C SER A 66 6.93 -22.51 -15.13
N LEU A 67 6.20 -21.69 -15.88
CA LEU A 67 6.68 -21.11 -17.14
C LEU A 67 7.81 -20.10 -16.92
N ILE A 68 7.79 -19.37 -15.80
CA ILE A 68 8.87 -18.47 -15.42
C ILE A 68 10.14 -19.27 -15.10
N ILE A 69 10.02 -20.33 -14.29
CA ILE A 69 11.14 -21.24 -14.00
C ILE A 69 11.70 -21.87 -15.27
N ARG A 70 10.84 -22.35 -16.18
CA ARG A 70 11.27 -22.84 -17.49
C ARG A 70 12.08 -21.81 -18.28
N THR A 71 11.75 -20.53 -18.14
CA THR A 71 12.48 -19.44 -18.81
C THR A 71 13.83 -19.20 -18.15
N TYR A 72 13.92 -19.27 -16.81
CA TYR A 72 15.19 -19.19 -16.11
C TYR A 72 16.11 -20.36 -16.37
N ILE A 73 15.58 -21.59 -16.48
CA ILE A 73 16.37 -22.76 -16.89
C ILE A 73 17.06 -22.51 -18.24
N LYS A 74 16.37 -21.88 -19.21
CA LYS A 74 16.96 -21.53 -20.51
C LYS A 74 18.01 -20.43 -20.43
N CYS A 75 18.05 -19.68 -19.33
CA CYS A 75 19.06 -18.65 -19.10
C CYS A 75 20.33 -19.20 -18.45
N LEU A 76 20.31 -20.44 -17.94
CA LEU A 76 21.48 -21.06 -17.33
C LEU A 76 22.65 -21.15 -18.31
N PRO A 77 23.90 -21.09 -17.82
CA PRO A 77 25.06 -21.42 -18.63
C PRO A 77 24.92 -22.80 -19.30
N GLN A 78 25.45 -22.94 -20.50
CA GLN A 78 25.20 -24.10 -21.35
C GLN A 78 25.71 -25.42 -20.73
N ASP A 79 26.80 -25.36 -19.97
CA ASP A 79 27.33 -26.47 -19.18
C ASP A 79 26.39 -26.88 -18.04
N ARG A 80 25.71 -25.92 -17.40
CA ARG A 80 24.72 -26.20 -16.35
C ARG A 80 23.41 -26.75 -16.91
N ILE A 81 22.97 -26.27 -18.08
CA ILE A 81 21.85 -26.90 -18.81
C ILE A 81 22.19 -28.35 -19.15
N LYS A 82 23.43 -28.63 -19.58
CA LYS A 82 23.88 -29.99 -19.86
C LYS A 82 23.88 -30.86 -18.60
N HIS A 83 24.37 -30.33 -17.47
CA HIS A 83 24.30 -31.01 -16.18
C HIS A 83 22.86 -31.40 -15.81
N LEU A 84 21.91 -30.48 -15.93
CA LEU A 84 20.49 -30.76 -15.68
C LEU A 84 19.88 -31.82 -16.64
N LEU A 85 20.36 -31.90 -17.89
CA LEU A 85 19.96 -32.93 -18.84
C LEU A 85 20.54 -34.29 -18.45
N ASP A 86 21.82 -34.32 -18.05
CA ASP A 86 22.53 -35.54 -17.66
C ASP A 86 21.94 -36.15 -16.37
N GLU A 87 21.51 -35.31 -15.43
CA GLU A 87 20.78 -35.70 -14.21
C GLU A 87 19.30 -36.08 -14.46
N GLY A 88 18.83 -35.95 -15.70
CA GLY A 88 17.44 -36.28 -16.07
C GLY A 88 16.39 -35.29 -15.54
N ILE A 89 16.80 -34.17 -14.95
CA ILE A 89 15.91 -33.16 -14.36
C ILE A 89 15.14 -32.41 -15.45
N ILE A 90 15.80 -32.09 -16.58
CA ILE A 90 15.15 -31.43 -17.72
C ILE A 90 15.18 -32.33 -18.96
N ASN A 91 14.21 -32.14 -19.86
CA ASN A 91 14.13 -32.86 -21.13
C ASN A 91 14.67 -32.03 -22.30
N THR A 92 15.11 -32.69 -23.37
CA THR A 92 15.67 -32.08 -24.60
C THR A 92 14.65 -31.26 -25.41
N ASN A 93 13.35 -31.45 -25.16
CA ASN A 93 12.28 -30.72 -25.85
C ASN A 93 12.18 -29.27 -25.33
N GLY A 94 12.89 -28.37 -26.00
CA GLY A 94 12.80 -26.93 -25.77
C GLY A 94 13.83 -26.36 -24.79
N SER A 95 14.99 -26.99 -24.64
CA SER A 95 16.13 -26.57 -23.80
C SER A 95 17.18 -25.75 -24.56
N SER A 96 16.84 -25.20 -25.73
CA SER A 96 17.70 -24.24 -26.42
C SER A 96 17.93 -23.02 -25.52
N PRO A 97 19.17 -22.54 -25.36
CA PRO A 97 19.46 -21.35 -24.58
C PRO A 97 18.61 -20.16 -25.04
N SER A 98 18.17 -19.35 -24.09
CA SER A 98 17.46 -18.12 -24.40
C SER A 98 18.40 -17.14 -25.10
N SER A 99 17.93 -16.47 -26.15
CA SER A 99 18.66 -15.34 -26.77
C SER A 99 18.61 -14.07 -25.89
N ILE A 100 17.76 -14.07 -24.87
CA ILE A 100 17.54 -12.98 -23.94
C ILE A 100 17.90 -13.45 -22.54
N GLU A 101 18.73 -12.67 -21.86
CA GLU A 101 19.21 -12.93 -20.50
C GLU A 101 18.21 -12.37 -19.47
N TYR A 102 17.02 -12.96 -19.39
CA TYR A 102 15.91 -12.44 -18.57
C TYR A 102 16.27 -12.19 -17.10
N HIS A 103 17.12 -13.04 -16.53
CA HIS A 103 17.63 -12.91 -15.14
C HIS A 103 18.33 -11.60 -14.85
N LYS A 104 18.97 -10.96 -15.86
CA LYS A 104 19.66 -9.67 -15.65
C LYS A 104 18.71 -8.51 -15.36
N TYR A 105 17.42 -8.70 -15.58
CA TYR A 105 16.40 -7.70 -15.28
C TYR A 105 15.82 -7.83 -13.88
N LEU A 106 16.07 -8.93 -13.16
CA LEU A 106 15.52 -9.18 -11.82
C LEU A 106 15.97 -8.09 -10.83
N VAL A 107 14.98 -7.41 -10.24
CA VAL A 107 15.14 -6.37 -9.21
C VAL A 107 14.59 -6.85 -7.88
N GLU A 108 13.40 -7.47 -7.90
CA GLU A 108 12.69 -8.00 -6.73
C GLU A 108 12.94 -9.48 -6.56
N PHE A 109 13.47 -9.85 -5.38
CA PHE A 109 13.76 -11.22 -5.01
C PHE A 109 12.85 -11.65 -3.86
N GLU A 110 11.75 -12.32 -4.22
CA GLU A 110 10.75 -12.83 -3.27
C GLU A 110 11.03 -14.30 -2.95
N TYR A 111 11.76 -14.56 -1.86
CA TYR A 111 12.37 -15.86 -1.60
C TYR A 111 11.38 -17.03 -1.59
N ILE A 112 10.33 -16.94 -0.76
CA ILE A 112 9.35 -18.02 -0.57
C ILE A 112 8.69 -18.39 -1.89
N ARG A 113 8.42 -17.39 -2.72
CA ARG A 113 7.69 -17.61 -3.96
C ARG A 113 8.53 -18.09 -5.11
N ILE A 114 9.80 -17.71 -5.17
CA ILE A 114 10.73 -18.33 -6.10
C ILE A 114 10.86 -19.83 -5.78
N ILE A 115 11.02 -20.18 -4.50
CA ILE A 115 11.07 -21.58 -4.06
C ILE A 115 9.77 -22.32 -4.42
N TYR A 116 8.61 -21.73 -4.15
CA TYR A 116 7.32 -22.29 -4.53
C TYR A 116 7.18 -22.46 -6.04
N SER A 117 7.68 -21.50 -6.84
CA SER A 117 7.64 -21.57 -8.30
C SER A 117 8.47 -22.75 -8.84
N ILE A 118 9.63 -23.01 -8.22
CA ILE A 118 10.48 -24.16 -8.54
C ILE A 118 9.75 -25.45 -8.17
N HIS A 119 9.12 -25.50 -6.99
CA HIS A 119 8.29 -26.63 -6.57
C HIS A 119 7.17 -26.93 -7.57
N CYS A 120 6.38 -25.92 -7.98
CA CYS A 120 5.34 -26.09 -8.98
C CYS A 120 5.88 -26.67 -10.30
N TRP A 121 7.06 -26.22 -10.73
CA TRP A 121 7.71 -26.76 -11.92
C TRP A 121 8.09 -28.24 -11.77
N CYS A 122 8.61 -28.64 -10.61
CA CYS A 122 8.95 -30.04 -10.31
C CYS A 122 7.70 -30.93 -10.26
N VAL A 123 6.63 -30.47 -9.61
CA VAL A 123 5.35 -31.20 -9.51
C VAL A 123 4.72 -31.42 -10.89
N GLU A 124 4.72 -30.41 -11.77
CA GLU A 124 4.24 -30.55 -13.15
C GLU A 124 5.02 -31.59 -13.98
N LYS A 125 6.22 -31.95 -13.53
CA LYS A 125 7.08 -32.96 -14.17
C LYS A 125 7.02 -34.33 -13.48
N GLU A 126 6.20 -34.48 -12.43
CA GLU A 126 6.15 -35.67 -11.58
C GLU A 126 7.53 -36.00 -10.97
N GLU A 127 8.33 -34.97 -10.70
CA GLU A 127 9.72 -35.11 -10.23
C GLU A 127 9.84 -35.18 -8.70
N THR A 128 10.96 -35.71 -8.22
CA THR A 128 11.21 -35.98 -6.78
C THR A 128 11.70 -34.74 -6.01
N LYS A 129 11.77 -34.82 -4.67
CA LYS A 129 12.40 -33.78 -3.82
C LYS A 129 13.81 -33.39 -4.27
N LEU A 130 14.61 -34.36 -4.73
CA LEU A 130 15.95 -34.12 -5.26
C LEU A 130 15.96 -33.13 -6.44
N CYS A 131 14.91 -33.13 -7.26
CA CYS A 131 14.75 -32.20 -8.38
C CYS A 131 14.63 -30.75 -7.89
N GLN A 132 13.84 -30.51 -6.84
CA GLN A 132 13.69 -29.17 -6.27
C GLN A 132 15.03 -28.63 -5.75
N GLU A 133 15.76 -29.42 -4.97
CA GLU A 133 17.05 -29.03 -4.40
C GLU A 133 18.06 -28.69 -5.50
N VAL A 134 18.25 -29.59 -6.46
CA VAL A 134 19.21 -29.38 -7.55
C VAL A 134 18.82 -28.16 -8.39
N LEU A 135 17.56 -28.03 -8.77
CA LEU A 135 17.11 -26.91 -9.59
C LEU A 135 17.22 -25.56 -8.84
N THR A 136 16.94 -25.55 -7.54
CA THR A 136 17.11 -24.36 -6.70
C THR A 136 18.57 -23.95 -6.64
N ASN A 137 19.49 -24.88 -6.37
CA ASN A 137 20.92 -24.60 -6.34
C ASN A 137 21.41 -24.06 -7.70
N GLU A 138 20.97 -24.66 -8.81
CA GLU A 138 21.33 -24.20 -10.15
C GLU A 138 20.87 -22.77 -10.44
N ILE A 139 19.61 -22.46 -10.15
CA ILE A 139 19.06 -21.13 -10.42
C ILE A 139 19.66 -20.10 -9.46
N PHE A 140 19.72 -20.39 -8.17
CA PHE A 140 20.15 -19.42 -7.17
C PHE A 140 21.63 -19.14 -7.32
N GLU A 141 22.47 -20.18 -7.33
CA GLU A 141 23.91 -20.01 -7.43
C GLU A 141 24.30 -19.49 -8.82
N ASN A 142 23.91 -20.18 -9.89
CA ASN A 142 24.47 -19.91 -11.22
C ASN A 142 23.77 -18.76 -11.96
N LEU A 143 22.58 -18.32 -11.55
CA LEU A 143 21.93 -17.12 -12.11
C LEU A 143 21.85 -16.00 -11.08
N PHE A 144 21.05 -16.17 -10.03
CA PHE A 144 20.64 -15.05 -9.20
C PHE A 144 21.80 -14.43 -8.40
N PHE A 145 22.65 -15.25 -7.79
CA PHE A 145 23.74 -14.73 -6.96
C PHE A 145 25.04 -14.48 -7.73
N ASN A 146 25.24 -15.11 -8.89
CA ASN A 146 26.47 -14.92 -9.67
C ASN A 146 26.33 -14.01 -10.91
N GLN A 147 25.12 -13.79 -11.44
CA GLN A 147 24.92 -13.04 -12.69
C GLN A 147 24.01 -11.81 -12.56
N VAL A 148 23.25 -11.68 -11.47
CA VAL A 148 22.32 -10.55 -11.29
C VAL A 148 22.99 -9.42 -10.50
N ASN A 149 23.05 -8.24 -11.11
CA ASN A 149 23.63 -7.03 -10.50
C ASN A 149 22.59 -5.92 -10.21
N LYS A 150 21.32 -6.14 -10.61
CA LYS A 150 20.21 -5.21 -10.42
C LYS A 150 19.26 -5.57 -9.28
N MET A 151 19.48 -6.69 -8.61
CA MET A 151 18.69 -7.06 -7.44
C MET A 151 18.91 -6.00 -6.36
N ARG A 152 17.82 -5.33 -5.96
CA ARG A 152 17.83 -4.24 -4.98
C ARG A 152 16.79 -4.46 -3.88
N ASN A 153 15.79 -5.27 -4.16
CA ASN A 153 14.64 -5.48 -3.28
C ASN A 153 14.64 -6.94 -2.85
N LEU A 154 14.74 -7.17 -1.55
CA LEU A 154 14.70 -8.49 -0.94
C LEU A 154 13.41 -8.62 -0.14
N ILE A 155 12.59 -9.60 -0.49
CA ILE A 155 11.29 -9.85 0.13
C ILE A 155 11.31 -11.25 0.75
N PHE A 156 10.98 -11.31 2.04
CA PHE A 156 11.05 -12.52 2.84
C PHE A 156 9.80 -12.65 3.73
N HIS A 157 8.72 -13.17 3.15
CA HIS A 157 7.42 -13.24 3.80
C HIS A 157 7.09 -14.64 4.29
N ILE A 158 7.25 -14.87 5.59
CA ILE A 158 6.83 -16.10 6.26
C ILE A 158 5.48 -15.83 6.94
N ASN A 159 4.42 -16.38 6.36
CA ASN A 159 3.06 -16.20 6.84
C ASN A 159 2.28 -17.53 6.89
N TYR A 160 0.98 -17.48 7.18
CA TYR A 160 0.14 -18.68 7.25
C TYR A 160 0.14 -19.50 5.94
N HIS A 161 0.27 -18.88 4.76
CA HIS A 161 0.42 -19.61 3.50
C HIS A 161 1.71 -20.42 3.48
N THR A 162 2.79 -19.89 4.04
CA THR A 162 4.05 -20.63 4.18
C THR A 162 3.88 -21.86 5.08
N MET A 163 2.99 -21.83 6.07
CA MET A 163 2.71 -22.98 6.93
C MET A 163 2.04 -24.11 6.16
N TYR A 164 1.08 -23.80 5.27
CA TYR A 164 0.51 -24.80 4.35
C TYR A 164 1.56 -25.38 3.41
N LEU A 165 2.47 -24.56 2.89
CA LEU A 165 3.60 -25.04 2.07
C LEU A 165 4.51 -26.02 2.82
N ILE A 166 4.79 -25.75 4.09
CA ILE A 166 5.59 -26.63 4.95
C ILE A 166 4.84 -27.93 5.25
N ASN A 167 3.57 -27.84 5.64
CA ASN A 167 2.81 -28.97 6.14
C ASN A 167 2.36 -29.92 5.01
N ASP A 168 1.92 -29.37 3.88
CA ASP A 168 1.21 -30.14 2.86
C ASP A 168 2.06 -30.39 1.60
N GLU A 169 2.92 -29.42 1.24
CA GLU A 169 3.63 -29.42 -0.05
C GLU A 169 5.07 -29.95 0.03
N ASN A 170 5.57 -30.32 1.22
CA ASN A 170 6.89 -30.93 1.39
C ASN A 170 8.06 -30.11 0.79
N ILE A 171 7.90 -28.78 0.73
CA ILE A 171 8.83 -27.85 0.07
C ILE A 171 10.16 -27.74 0.83
N GLN A 172 11.26 -27.78 0.09
CA GLN A 172 12.60 -27.60 0.65
C GLN A 172 13.06 -26.13 0.60
N PHE A 173 13.31 -25.57 1.78
CA PHE A 173 13.90 -24.25 1.95
C PHE A 173 15.42 -24.35 2.09
N ILE A 174 16.15 -23.42 1.46
CA ILE A 174 17.61 -23.43 1.35
C ILE A 174 18.21 -22.13 1.87
N ASP A 175 19.37 -22.21 2.53
CA ASP A 175 20.11 -21.05 3.00
C ASP A 175 20.72 -20.25 1.85
N ILE A 176 20.11 -19.12 1.50
CA ILE A 176 20.61 -18.24 0.44
C ILE A 176 21.95 -17.56 0.79
N THR A 177 22.33 -17.54 2.07
CA THR A 177 23.60 -16.95 2.51
C THR A 177 24.80 -17.86 2.27
N SER A 178 24.55 -19.14 1.96
CA SER A 178 25.59 -20.13 1.66
C SER A 178 26.20 -19.97 0.26
N TYR A 179 25.50 -19.33 -0.67
CA TYR A 179 25.98 -19.15 -2.03
C TYR A 179 27.13 -18.14 -2.11
N ARG A 180 28.14 -18.44 -2.93
CA ARG A 180 29.36 -17.62 -3.05
C ARG A 180 29.09 -16.16 -3.41
N GLY A 181 28.19 -15.91 -4.35
CA GLY A 181 27.81 -14.56 -4.80
C GLY A 181 26.81 -13.83 -3.89
N SER A 182 26.28 -14.50 -2.86
CA SER A 182 25.27 -13.90 -1.97
C SER A 182 25.79 -12.66 -1.25
N SER A 183 27.08 -12.63 -0.89
CA SER A 183 27.67 -11.48 -0.20
C SER A 183 27.56 -10.19 -1.00
N ASP A 184 27.87 -10.26 -2.29
CA ASP A 184 27.85 -9.10 -3.18
C ASP A 184 26.41 -8.63 -3.38
N VAL A 185 25.49 -9.57 -3.62
CA VAL A 185 24.06 -9.27 -3.80
C VAL A 185 23.42 -8.69 -2.54
N LEU A 186 23.68 -9.27 -1.37
CA LEU A 186 23.14 -8.78 -0.10
C LEU A 186 23.71 -7.40 0.26
N SER A 187 24.95 -7.08 -0.12
CA SER A 187 25.58 -5.79 0.16
C SER A 187 24.99 -4.60 -0.62
N GLN A 188 24.27 -4.87 -1.71
CA GLN A 188 23.68 -3.84 -2.60
C GLN A 188 22.16 -3.68 -2.42
N ILE A 189 21.52 -4.48 -1.56
CA ILE A 189 20.09 -4.36 -1.25
C ILE A 189 19.78 -2.95 -0.71
N GLN A 190 18.72 -2.36 -1.23
CA GLN A 190 18.22 -1.03 -0.87
C GLN A 190 16.83 -1.08 -0.22
N GLU A 191 16.06 -2.13 -0.51
CA GLU A 191 14.74 -2.34 0.06
C GLU A 191 14.69 -3.74 0.66
N PHE A 192 14.32 -3.83 1.92
CA PHE A 192 14.17 -5.11 2.62
C PHE A 192 12.80 -5.16 3.27
N ASP A 193 12.02 -6.17 2.90
CA ASP A 193 10.70 -6.42 3.42
C ASP A 193 10.68 -7.82 4.05
N ILE A 194 10.41 -7.88 5.34
CA ILE A 194 10.30 -9.13 6.09
C ILE A 194 8.97 -9.17 6.82
N GLU A 195 8.22 -10.23 6.57
CA GLU A 195 6.98 -10.57 7.25
C GLU A 195 7.18 -11.90 7.98
N TYR A 196 6.78 -11.94 9.24
CA TYR A 196 6.74 -13.13 10.08
C TYR A 196 5.43 -13.12 10.86
N HIS A 197 4.37 -13.63 10.24
CA HIS A 197 3.00 -13.39 10.68
C HIS A 197 2.17 -14.69 10.73
N PHE A 198 1.74 -15.09 11.93
CA PHE A 198 1.04 -16.36 12.15
C PHE A 198 -0.28 -16.25 12.94
N GLU A 199 -0.81 -15.05 13.15
CA GLU A 199 -1.98 -14.84 14.02
C GLU A 199 -3.24 -15.61 13.58
N GLU A 200 -3.31 -16.04 12.32
CA GLU A 200 -4.48 -16.69 11.72
C GLU A 200 -4.33 -18.21 11.51
N PHE A 201 -3.19 -18.82 11.87
CA PHE A 201 -2.94 -20.24 11.59
C PHE A 201 -3.28 -21.15 12.78
N ASP A 202 -4.08 -22.20 12.55
CA ASP A 202 -4.36 -23.22 13.57
C ASP A 202 -3.22 -24.22 13.69
N PHE A 203 -2.36 -24.01 14.69
CA PHE A 203 -1.22 -24.88 14.96
C PHE A 203 -1.59 -26.28 15.46
N ASN A 204 -2.85 -26.55 15.81
CA ASN A 204 -3.26 -27.89 16.28
C ASN A 204 -3.09 -28.97 15.19
N GLU A 205 -3.16 -28.58 13.92
CA GLU A 205 -3.03 -29.49 12.77
C GLU A 205 -1.63 -29.48 12.15
N PHE A 206 -0.71 -28.66 12.67
CA PHE A 206 0.66 -28.56 12.16
C PHE A 206 1.53 -29.73 12.63
N GLN A 207 2.19 -30.42 11.70
CA GLN A 207 3.01 -31.59 12.02
C GLN A 207 4.51 -31.38 11.78
N ASN A 208 4.88 -30.50 10.85
CA ASN A 208 6.24 -30.36 10.35
C ASN A 208 7.03 -29.24 11.08
N PHE A 209 7.17 -29.39 12.40
CA PHE A 209 7.90 -28.44 13.25
C PHE A 209 9.40 -28.38 12.95
N ASP A 210 10.02 -29.49 12.53
CA ASP A 210 11.45 -29.53 12.18
C ASP A 210 11.75 -28.61 10.98
N GLU A 211 10.88 -28.61 9.96
CA GLU A 211 10.98 -27.72 8.80
C GLU A 211 10.74 -26.26 9.16
N LEU A 212 9.82 -25.98 10.10
CA LEU A 212 9.61 -24.64 10.63
C LEU A 212 10.85 -24.13 11.37
N GLU A 213 11.44 -24.95 12.26
CA GLU A 213 12.69 -24.62 12.96
C GLU A 213 13.85 -24.38 11.99
N HIS A 214 13.94 -25.19 10.93
CA HIS A 214 14.90 -24.98 9.86
C HIS A 214 14.69 -23.63 9.17
N LEU A 215 13.47 -23.28 8.78
CA LEU A 215 13.16 -21.99 8.16
C LEU A 215 13.46 -20.80 9.09
N ILE A 216 13.21 -20.93 10.39
CA ILE A 216 13.60 -19.94 11.41
C ILE A 216 15.13 -19.77 11.43
N SER A 217 15.89 -20.87 11.38
CA SER A 217 17.35 -20.84 11.29
C SER A 217 17.85 -20.12 10.03
N LEU A 218 17.25 -20.41 8.87
CA LEU A 218 17.56 -19.72 7.60
C LEU A 218 17.29 -18.22 7.70
N THR A 219 16.19 -17.84 8.36
CA THR A 219 15.83 -16.44 8.62
C THR A 219 16.92 -15.77 9.45
N LYS A 220 17.37 -16.39 10.55
CA LYS A 220 18.46 -15.86 11.38
C LYS A 220 19.76 -15.70 10.59
N ASN A 221 20.10 -16.66 9.71
CA ASN A 221 21.31 -16.57 8.89
C ASN A 221 21.23 -15.39 7.92
N LEU A 222 20.10 -15.21 7.23
CA LEU A 222 19.86 -14.08 6.35
C LEU A 222 20.03 -12.75 7.08
N LEU A 223 19.33 -12.59 8.21
CA LEU A 223 19.35 -11.36 8.98
C LEU A 223 20.76 -11.04 9.51
N ASN A 224 21.50 -12.02 10.02
CA ASN A 224 22.89 -11.83 10.44
C ASN A 224 23.83 -11.50 9.27
N SER A 225 23.58 -12.06 8.08
CA SER A 225 24.33 -11.72 6.88
C SER A 225 24.08 -10.25 6.47
N LEU A 226 22.82 -9.79 6.52
CA LEU A 226 22.47 -8.38 6.30
C LEU A 226 23.15 -7.47 7.33
N ILE A 227 23.24 -7.88 8.60
CA ILE A 227 24.01 -7.14 9.62
C ILE A 227 25.49 -6.99 9.20
N SER A 228 26.12 -8.08 8.83
CA SER A 228 27.56 -8.06 8.55
C SER A 228 27.93 -7.36 7.22
N ARG A 229 26.99 -7.23 6.27
CA ARG A 229 27.31 -6.89 4.87
C ARG A 229 26.56 -5.69 4.30
N ASN A 230 25.41 -5.33 4.84
CA ASN A 230 24.56 -4.29 4.26
C ASN A 230 24.48 -3.05 5.15
N LYS A 231 24.73 -1.88 4.55
CA LYS A 231 24.56 -0.56 5.20
C LYS A 231 23.81 0.43 4.31
N THR A 232 23.16 -0.08 3.27
CA THR A 232 22.61 0.69 2.14
C THR A 232 21.09 0.62 2.05
N ILE A 233 20.43 -0.14 2.94
CA ILE A 233 18.98 -0.21 2.99
C ILE A 233 18.43 1.20 3.26
N LYS A 234 17.51 1.62 2.39
CA LYS A 234 16.78 2.89 2.43
C LYS A 234 15.33 2.67 2.83
N CYS A 235 14.75 1.54 2.44
CA CYS A 235 13.39 1.15 2.79
C CYS A 235 13.41 -0.16 3.57
N LEU A 236 12.83 -0.15 4.76
CA LEU A 236 12.76 -1.32 5.63
C LEU A 236 11.32 -1.51 6.12
N CYS A 237 10.72 -2.63 5.76
CA CYS A 237 9.43 -3.08 6.28
C CYS A 237 9.65 -4.30 7.19
N LEU A 238 9.18 -4.20 8.42
CA LEU A 238 9.28 -5.24 9.44
C LEU A 238 7.88 -5.54 9.98
N ASP A 239 7.25 -6.63 9.53
CA ASP A 239 5.99 -7.12 10.13
C ASP A 239 6.26 -8.40 10.93
N TYR A 240 6.22 -8.30 12.26
CA TYR A 240 6.59 -9.38 13.16
C TYR A 240 5.47 -9.67 14.17
N LYS A 241 4.67 -10.69 13.86
CA LYS A 241 3.50 -11.15 14.60
C LYS A 241 3.55 -12.66 14.84
N PRO A 242 4.45 -13.14 15.72
CA PRO A 242 4.60 -14.55 15.99
C PRO A 242 3.43 -15.07 16.85
N PHE A 243 3.07 -16.35 16.66
CA PHE A 243 2.00 -17.00 17.41
C PHE A 243 2.22 -17.01 18.93
N VAL A 244 3.44 -17.32 19.38
CA VAL A 244 3.83 -17.25 20.80
C VAL A 244 5.18 -16.54 20.93
N PRO A 245 5.31 -15.51 21.77
CA PRO A 245 6.60 -14.91 22.09
C PRO A 245 7.53 -15.95 22.74
N SER A 246 8.56 -16.39 22.02
CA SER A 246 9.56 -17.36 22.46
C SER A 246 10.91 -16.68 22.78
N THR A 247 11.88 -17.43 23.28
CA THR A 247 13.27 -16.92 23.39
C THR A 247 13.82 -16.55 22.01
N GLU A 248 13.42 -17.29 20.97
CA GLU A 248 13.86 -17.06 19.59
C GLU A 248 13.24 -15.78 19.01
N SER A 249 11.99 -15.48 19.36
CA SER A 249 11.37 -14.24 18.91
C SER A 249 12.10 -13.02 19.46
N LYS A 250 12.50 -13.05 20.73
CA LYS A 250 13.34 -12.00 21.34
C LYS A 250 14.69 -11.86 20.64
N GLU A 251 15.29 -12.97 20.22
CA GLU A 251 16.54 -12.96 19.48
C GLU A 251 16.38 -12.32 18.10
N ILE A 252 15.38 -12.75 17.32
CA ILE A 252 15.06 -12.19 15.99
C ILE A 252 14.82 -10.68 16.12
N MET A 253 14.02 -10.24 17.09
CA MET A 253 13.75 -8.82 17.31
C MET A 253 15.00 -8.01 17.65
N ARG A 254 15.94 -8.58 18.41
CA ARG A 254 17.25 -7.95 18.65
C ARG A 254 18.04 -7.83 17.35
N ILE A 255 18.02 -8.86 16.50
CA ILE A 255 18.70 -8.85 15.20
C ILE A 255 18.06 -7.78 14.28
N LEU A 256 16.73 -7.68 14.23
CA LEU A 256 16.01 -6.66 13.45
C LEU A 256 16.34 -5.23 13.91
N SER A 257 16.39 -4.99 15.23
CA SER A 257 16.83 -3.70 15.79
C SER A 257 18.26 -3.33 15.37
N ASN A 258 19.17 -4.31 15.36
CA ASN A 258 20.54 -4.12 14.88
C ASN A 258 20.59 -3.83 13.36
N ILE A 259 19.70 -4.43 12.55
CA ILE A 259 19.61 -4.14 11.11
C ILE A 259 19.23 -2.68 10.89
N ILE A 260 18.34 -2.11 11.69
CA ILE A 260 18.00 -0.68 11.61
C ILE A 260 19.22 0.17 12.00
N GLU A 261 19.85 -0.14 13.14
CA GLU A 261 20.89 0.71 13.74
C GLU A 261 22.11 0.93 12.84
N GLN A 262 22.51 -0.09 12.08
CA GLN A 262 23.71 -0.06 11.25
C GLN A 262 23.57 0.70 9.92
N GLN A 263 22.34 1.03 9.50
CA GLN A 263 22.11 1.66 8.20
C GLN A 263 22.65 3.09 8.21
N GLN A 264 23.17 3.53 7.05
CA GLN A 264 23.76 4.87 6.93
C GLN A 264 22.76 5.94 6.48
N ASN A 265 21.65 5.54 5.85
CA ASN A 265 20.71 6.47 5.25
C ASN A 265 19.30 5.85 5.12
N LEU A 266 18.81 5.22 6.19
CA LEU A 266 17.46 4.67 6.21
C LEU A 266 16.45 5.82 6.08
N LYS A 267 15.57 5.74 5.08
CA LYS A 267 14.59 6.78 4.72
C LYS A 267 13.19 6.44 5.15
N THR A 268 12.79 5.19 4.93
CA THR A 268 11.46 4.70 5.26
C THR A 268 11.60 3.49 6.17
N LEU A 269 10.79 3.48 7.22
CA LEU A 269 10.75 2.41 8.20
C LEU A 269 9.30 2.13 8.57
N ASP A 270 8.85 0.93 8.28
CA ASP A 270 7.57 0.39 8.74
C ASP A 270 7.86 -0.71 9.76
N ILE A 271 7.30 -0.56 10.96
CA ILE A 271 7.45 -1.54 12.04
C ILE A 271 6.08 -1.91 12.56
N SER A 272 5.74 -3.17 12.41
CA SER A 272 4.60 -3.83 12.99
C SER A 272 5.07 -4.93 13.94
N ASP A 273 4.74 -4.79 15.22
CA ASP A 273 5.18 -5.71 16.28
C ASP A 273 4.01 -5.99 17.24
N ALA A 274 3.51 -7.23 17.22
CA ALA A 274 2.43 -7.68 18.09
C ALA A 274 2.93 -8.42 19.35
N THR A 275 4.23 -8.49 19.61
CA THR A 275 4.78 -9.40 20.63
C THR A 275 4.49 -9.00 22.08
N ASP A 276 4.57 -7.71 22.44
CA ASP A 276 4.19 -7.15 23.74
C ASP A 276 4.25 -5.60 23.80
N SER A 277 3.89 -5.03 24.95
CA SER A 277 3.97 -3.58 25.23
C SER A 277 5.40 -3.03 25.37
N PHE A 278 6.45 -3.84 25.17
CA PHE A 278 7.84 -3.41 25.26
C PHE A 278 8.48 -3.15 23.89
N GLY A 279 7.74 -3.27 22.78
CA GLY A 279 8.22 -3.00 21.42
C GLY A 279 9.01 -1.69 21.31
N TYR A 280 8.48 -0.59 21.87
CA TYR A 280 9.17 0.70 21.91
C TYR A 280 10.58 0.62 22.52
N LYS A 281 10.74 -0.04 23.68
CA LYS A 281 12.03 -0.11 24.38
C LYS A 281 13.08 -0.86 23.56
N ARG A 282 12.66 -1.82 22.72
CA ARG A 282 13.55 -2.60 21.85
C ARG A 282 14.07 -1.79 20.68
N PHE A 283 13.20 -0.99 20.06
CA PHE A 283 13.55 -0.23 18.86
C PHE A 283 14.04 1.18 19.14
N TYR A 284 13.84 1.73 20.35
CA TYR A 284 14.19 3.12 20.65
C TYR A 284 15.60 3.53 20.21
N ASN A 285 16.64 2.80 20.63
CA ASN A 285 18.02 3.13 20.26
C ASN A 285 18.23 3.08 18.74
N SER A 286 17.69 2.05 18.08
CA SER A 286 17.79 1.89 16.64
C SER A 286 17.08 3.00 15.87
N LEU A 287 15.90 3.45 16.35
CA LEU A 287 15.16 4.56 15.76
C LEU A 287 15.93 5.89 15.90
N ILE A 288 16.45 6.19 17.09
CA ILE A 288 17.21 7.43 17.32
C ILE A 288 18.52 7.45 16.52
N SER A 289 19.13 6.29 16.26
CA SER A 289 20.32 6.21 15.40
C SER A 289 20.06 6.76 13.99
N GLN A 290 18.81 6.71 13.52
CA GLN A 290 18.37 7.15 12.18
C GLN A 290 17.71 8.55 12.19
N SER A 291 17.79 9.28 13.31
CA SER A 291 17.11 10.57 13.52
C SER A 291 17.32 11.65 12.45
N ASN A 292 18.48 11.65 11.78
CA ASN A 292 18.84 12.66 10.77
C ASN A 292 18.61 12.20 9.32
N CYS A 293 18.12 10.98 9.10
CA CYS A 293 17.91 10.45 7.76
C CYS A 293 16.50 9.91 7.53
N LEU A 294 15.84 9.42 8.58
CA LEU A 294 14.50 8.85 8.51
C LEU A 294 13.47 9.94 8.20
N THR A 295 12.78 9.80 7.06
CA THR A 295 11.79 10.76 6.56
C THR A 295 10.36 10.22 6.66
N PHE A 296 10.19 8.90 6.69
CA PHE A 296 8.90 8.22 6.85
C PHE A 296 9.01 7.19 7.97
N LEU A 297 8.02 7.17 8.86
CA LEU A 297 7.91 6.18 9.92
C LEU A 297 6.46 5.70 10.05
N ARG A 298 6.26 4.39 10.08
CA ARG A 298 4.99 3.76 10.47
C ARG A 298 5.21 2.91 11.72
N LEU A 299 4.35 3.10 12.72
CA LEU A 299 4.45 2.40 14.02
C LEU A 299 3.17 1.64 14.35
N GLU A 300 3.21 0.33 14.21
CA GLU A 300 2.14 -0.61 14.59
C GLU A 300 2.58 -1.45 15.79
N PHE A 301 2.78 -0.78 16.93
CA PHE A 301 2.91 -1.42 18.24
C PHE A 301 2.49 -0.48 19.37
N GLN A 302 2.31 -1.04 20.57
CA GLN A 302 1.91 -0.27 21.76
C GLN A 302 3.05 0.61 22.29
N ILE A 303 2.77 1.90 22.50
CA ILE A 303 3.71 2.89 23.02
C ILE A 303 2.98 3.88 23.93
N THR A 304 3.63 4.30 25.02
CA THR A 304 3.05 5.34 25.88
C THR A 304 3.11 6.71 25.19
N LEU A 305 2.15 7.58 25.46
CA LEU A 305 2.11 8.93 24.89
C LEU A 305 3.42 9.70 25.13
N ASP A 306 3.96 9.68 26.35
CA ASP A 306 5.23 10.35 26.66
C ASP A 306 6.39 9.80 25.81
N ASN A 307 6.53 8.48 25.72
CA ASN A 307 7.59 7.85 24.94
C ASN A 307 7.49 8.17 23.44
N PHE A 308 6.26 8.16 22.92
CA PHE A 308 5.99 8.53 21.54
C PHE A 308 6.40 9.98 21.26
N LEU A 309 6.02 10.92 22.12
CA LEU A 309 6.33 12.34 21.93
C LEU A 309 7.83 12.63 22.09
N LEU A 310 8.52 11.93 23.01
CA LEU A 310 9.97 11.98 23.13
C LEU A 310 10.66 11.47 21.86
N LEU A 311 10.18 10.35 21.30
CA LEU A 311 10.69 9.84 20.03
C LEU A 311 10.50 10.86 18.90
N MET A 312 9.30 11.43 18.77
CA MET A 312 8.98 12.46 17.77
C MET A 312 9.89 13.69 17.88
N PHE A 313 10.25 14.09 19.09
CA PHE A 313 11.16 15.21 19.34
C PHE A 313 12.59 14.92 18.85
N GLU A 314 13.05 13.67 18.95
CA GLU A 314 14.40 13.28 18.55
C GLU A 314 14.54 13.02 17.04
N LEU A 315 13.46 12.62 16.35
CA LEU A 315 13.46 12.32 14.91
C LEU A 315 13.41 13.58 14.04
N LYS A 316 14.55 14.27 13.94
CA LYS A 316 14.69 15.61 13.32
C LYS A 316 14.30 15.69 11.84
N SER A 317 14.52 14.62 11.08
CA SER A 317 14.26 14.57 9.64
C SER A 317 12.90 13.99 9.26
N LEU A 318 12.08 13.62 10.25
CA LEU A 318 10.81 12.95 10.00
C LEU A 318 9.79 13.91 9.36
N GLU A 319 9.28 13.52 8.20
CA GLU A 319 8.29 14.28 7.42
C GLU A 319 6.93 13.59 7.39
N THR A 320 6.90 12.25 7.44
CA THR A 320 5.67 11.46 7.40
C THR A 320 5.60 10.51 8.59
N ILE A 321 4.45 10.49 9.26
CA ILE A 321 4.15 9.55 10.35
C ILE A 321 2.83 8.83 10.08
N GLU A 322 2.85 7.50 10.23
CA GLU A 322 1.66 6.66 10.24
C GLU A 322 1.47 5.96 11.59
N LEU A 323 0.26 6.08 12.13
CA LEU A 323 -0.10 5.58 13.46
C LEU A 323 -1.39 4.75 13.40
N PRO A 324 -1.28 3.46 13.06
CA PRO A 324 -2.39 2.50 13.14
C PRO A 324 -2.77 2.12 14.57
N ILE A 325 -1.91 2.36 15.56
CA ILE A 325 -2.17 2.11 16.99
C ILE A 325 -2.05 3.42 17.76
N VAL A 326 -3.00 3.69 18.65
CA VAL A 326 -3.04 4.93 19.45
C VAL A 326 -2.04 4.84 20.61
N PRO A 327 -1.08 5.78 20.73
CA PRO A 327 -0.27 5.90 21.94
C PRO A 327 -1.13 6.11 23.18
N TYR A 328 -0.93 5.31 24.22
CA TYR A 328 -1.79 5.30 25.41
C TYR A 328 -1.19 6.10 26.57
N GLU A 329 -2.05 6.66 27.43
CA GLU A 329 -1.60 7.21 28.71
C GLU A 329 -1.47 6.11 29.77
N GLU A 330 -0.33 6.07 30.49
CA GLU A 330 -0.22 5.18 31.64
C GLU A 330 -1.21 5.61 32.73
N PRO A 331 -2.05 4.70 33.27
CA PRO A 331 -2.96 5.04 34.34
C PRO A 331 -2.15 5.49 35.57
N ILE A 332 -2.59 6.60 36.18
CA ILE A 332 -1.98 7.12 37.40
C ILE A 332 -2.24 6.12 38.53
N ILE A 333 -1.29 5.23 38.79
CA ILE A 333 -1.33 4.38 39.98
C ILE A 333 -1.04 5.31 41.16
N ASN A 334 -2.02 5.47 42.06
CA ASN A 334 -1.93 6.26 43.30
C ASN A 334 -0.95 5.65 44.33
N GLY A 335 0.30 5.42 43.92
CA GLY A 335 1.42 5.03 44.76
C GLY A 335 2.62 5.90 44.42
N ASN A 336 3.01 6.76 45.37
CA ASN A 336 4.08 7.76 45.28
C ASN A 336 5.52 7.19 45.11
N GLN A 337 5.74 6.14 44.33
CA GLN A 337 7.08 5.53 44.19
C GLN A 337 7.62 5.39 42.77
N ALA A 338 6.86 5.71 41.71
CA ALA A 338 7.35 5.57 40.33
C ALA A 338 7.51 6.88 39.53
N ARG A 339 7.00 8.01 40.03
CA ARG A 339 7.01 9.29 39.28
C ARG A 339 8.28 10.13 39.45
N GLU A 340 9.09 9.93 40.49
CA GLU A 340 10.09 10.94 40.87
C GLU A 340 11.32 11.05 39.95
N ASN A 341 11.51 10.16 38.96
CA ASN A 341 12.70 10.21 38.07
C ASN A 341 12.42 9.97 36.58
N ARG A 342 11.16 9.98 36.10
CA ARG A 342 10.88 9.81 34.67
C ARG A 342 10.86 11.17 33.97
N ILE A 343 11.69 11.33 32.93
CA ILE A 343 11.61 12.49 32.02
C ILE A 343 10.31 12.33 31.22
N THR A 344 9.39 13.26 31.38
CA THR A 344 8.14 13.32 30.59
C THR A 344 8.29 14.31 29.46
N PHE A 345 7.46 14.20 28.43
CA PHE A 345 7.48 15.19 27.35
C PHE A 345 7.14 16.59 27.89
N GLU A 346 6.19 16.67 28.83
CA GLU A 346 5.81 17.92 29.49
C GLU A 346 6.97 18.60 30.24
N SER A 347 7.90 17.83 30.83
CA SER A 347 9.04 18.43 31.54
C SER A 347 10.03 19.08 30.58
N ILE A 348 10.15 18.57 29.35
CA ILE A 348 10.97 19.13 28.27
C ILE A 348 10.31 20.38 27.67
N THR A 349 9.01 20.32 27.39
CA THR A 349 8.27 21.39 26.70
C THR A 349 8.29 22.72 27.45
N ARG A 350 8.37 22.69 28.80
CA ARG A 350 8.35 23.90 29.64
C ARG A 350 9.49 24.89 29.35
N ASN A 351 10.61 24.43 28.82
CA ASN A 351 11.80 25.25 28.61
C ASN A 351 12.36 25.18 27.17
N THR A 352 11.66 24.52 26.25
CA THR A 352 12.12 24.38 24.86
C THR A 352 11.02 24.70 23.86
N VAL A 353 11.39 25.39 22.79
CA VAL A 353 10.50 25.58 21.64
C VAL A 353 10.52 24.29 20.85
N ILE A 354 9.40 23.57 20.87
CA ILE A 354 9.24 22.31 20.15
C ILE A 354 8.61 22.58 18.80
N LYS A 355 9.14 21.90 17.78
CA LYS A 355 8.58 21.91 16.44
C LYS A 355 8.83 20.54 15.79
N PHE A 356 7.77 19.95 15.23
CA PHE A 356 7.88 18.79 14.37
C PHE A 356 7.95 19.26 12.91
N ASN A 357 8.74 18.56 12.08
CA ASN A 357 8.89 18.86 10.65
C ASN A 357 7.92 18.05 9.78
N LEU A 358 6.82 17.57 10.36
CA LEU A 358 5.86 16.71 9.70
C LEU A 358 5.09 17.45 8.61
N LYS A 359 5.14 16.90 7.40
CA LYS A 359 4.31 17.27 6.25
C LYS A 359 3.08 16.38 6.12
N ASN A 360 3.17 15.12 6.57
CA ASN A 360 2.13 14.12 6.38
C ASN A 360 1.83 13.40 7.70
N ILE A 361 0.55 13.39 8.09
CA ILE A 361 0.06 12.62 9.24
C ILE A 361 -1.03 11.67 8.77
N PHE A 362 -0.83 10.39 9.02
CA PHE A 362 -1.85 9.37 8.82
C PHE A 362 -2.20 8.71 10.16
N PHE A 363 -3.37 9.04 10.70
CA PHE A 363 -3.82 8.60 12.01
C PHE A 363 -5.19 7.95 11.94
N LEU A 364 -5.23 6.72 11.43
CA LEU A 364 -6.42 5.87 11.42
C LEU A 364 -6.18 4.65 12.32
N PRO A 365 -6.64 4.69 13.58
CA PRO A 365 -6.56 3.54 14.47
C PRO A 365 -7.26 2.32 13.86
N LYS A 366 -6.57 1.17 13.83
CA LYS A 366 -7.15 -0.10 13.39
C LYS A 366 -8.19 -0.59 14.39
N ASP A 367 -9.27 -1.19 13.87
CA ASP A 367 -10.25 -1.90 14.69
C ASP A 367 -9.59 -3.08 15.42
N GLY A 368 -10.12 -3.43 16.60
CA GLY A 368 -9.63 -4.55 17.41
C GLY A 368 -8.54 -4.20 18.44
N TYR A 369 -7.85 -3.06 18.30
CA TYR A 369 -6.95 -2.58 19.35
C TYR A 369 -7.69 -1.71 20.37
N PRO A 370 -7.74 -2.08 21.66
CA PRO A 370 -8.41 -1.27 22.67
C PRO A 370 -7.61 0.02 22.90
N TYR A 371 -8.27 1.17 22.81
CA TYR A 371 -7.69 2.46 23.16
C TYR A 371 -8.71 3.38 23.82
N ASN A 372 -8.21 4.35 24.60
CA ASN A 372 -9.03 5.42 25.15
C ASN A 372 -9.23 6.52 24.09
N LYS A 373 -10.48 6.90 23.83
CA LYS A 373 -10.82 7.98 22.87
C LYS A 373 -10.19 9.32 23.24
N ASP A 374 -9.98 9.59 24.52
CA ASP A 374 -9.30 10.81 24.97
C ASP A 374 -7.81 10.81 24.60
N ASP A 375 -7.16 9.64 24.56
CA ASP A 375 -5.75 9.53 24.19
C ASP A 375 -5.57 9.83 22.70
N SER A 376 -6.47 9.32 21.85
CA SER A 376 -6.47 9.64 20.40
C SER A 376 -6.53 11.13 20.13
N TYR A 377 -7.40 11.83 20.88
CA TYR A 377 -7.53 13.28 20.78
C TYR A 377 -6.24 13.98 21.20
N LYS A 378 -5.64 13.60 22.34
CA LYS A 378 -4.39 14.20 22.83
C LYS A 378 -3.22 13.98 21.89
N VAL A 379 -3.07 12.78 21.34
CA VAL A 379 -2.02 12.45 20.35
C VAL A 379 -2.15 13.37 19.15
N LEU A 380 -3.33 13.40 18.52
CA LEU A 380 -3.53 14.22 17.33
C LEU A 380 -3.38 15.71 17.63
N GLN A 381 -3.89 16.18 18.77
CA GLN A 381 -3.75 17.57 19.20
C GLN A 381 -2.29 17.97 19.29
N THR A 382 -1.50 17.15 19.95
CA THR A 382 -0.07 17.40 20.12
C THR A 382 0.65 17.44 18.77
N LEU A 383 0.37 16.48 17.88
CA LEU A 383 0.98 16.45 16.55
C LEU A 383 0.63 17.69 15.71
N LEU A 384 -0.63 18.13 15.70
CA LEU A 384 -1.06 19.31 14.94
C LEU A 384 -0.45 20.60 15.50
N GLU A 385 -0.45 20.78 16.82
CA GLU A 385 0.10 21.97 17.48
C GLU A 385 1.58 22.18 17.18
N TYR A 386 2.38 21.10 17.22
CA TYR A 386 3.83 21.18 17.02
C TYR A 386 4.26 21.08 15.54
N SER A 387 3.42 20.55 14.63
CA SER A 387 3.71 20.52 13.19
C SER A 387 3.33 21.84 12.50
N ASN A 388 2.22 22.46 12.94
CA ASN A 388 1.81 23.82 12.58
C ASN A 388 1.85 24.05 11.05
N LYS A 389 2.54 25.08 10.57
CA LYS A 389 2.64 25.46 9.14
C LYS A 389 3.33 24.44 8.22
N THR A 390 3.93 23.37 8.74
CA THR A 390 4.63 22.38 7.89
C THR A 390 3.70 21.30 7.34
N LEU A 391 2.53 21.11 7.95
CA LEU A 391 1.61 20.05 7.57
C LEU A 391 0.88 20.35 6.25
N GLU A 392 0.90 19.37 5.34
CA GLU A 392 0.32 19.43 3.99
C GLU A 392 -0.77 18.36 3.80
N THR A 393 -0.60 17.16 4.37
CA THR A 393 -1.59 16.08 4.30
C THR A 393 -1.98 15.58 5.67
N LEU A 394 -3.28 15.33 5.85
CA LEU A 394 -3.84 14.84 7.11
C LEU A 394 -4.93 13.80 6.84
N THR A 395 -4.74 12.60 7.37
CA THR A 395 -5.77 11.56 7.46
C THR A 395 -6.04 11.27 8.94
N PHE A 396 -7.29 11.32 9.39
CA PHE A 396 -7.61 11.00 10.79
C PHE A 396 -9.01 10.41 11.01
N SER A 397 -9.21 9.78 12.17
CA SER A 397 -10.54 9.37 12.66
C SER A 397 -10.71 9.81 14.12
N LEU A 398 -11.75 10.59 14.41
CA LEU A 398 -12.08 11.05 15.75
C LEU A 398 -13.59 11.01 16.00
N SER A 399 -14.00 10.37 17.08
CA SER A 399 -15.41 10.25 17.46
C SER A 399 -15.93 11.43 18.30
N ASN A 400 -15.25 12.60 18.33
CA ASN A 400 -15.52 13.63 19.33
C ASN A 400 -15.53 15.07 18.77
N ASN A 401 -16.45 15.90 19.25
CA ASN A 401 -16.71 17.27 18.75
C ASN A 401 -15.68 18.35 19.17
N LYS A 402 -14.50 17.96 19.65
CA LYS A 402 -13.46 18.88 20.18
C LYS A 402 -12.35 19.27 19.18
N VAL A 403 -12.37 18.69 17.98
CA VAL A 403 -11.43 19.00 16.87
C VAL A 403 -11.39 20.48 16.40
N PRO A 404 -12.48 21.30 16.49
CA PRO A 404 -12.56 22.60 15.81
C PRO A 404 -11.44 23.61 16.05
N SER A 405 -10.79 23.65 17.22
CA SER A 405 -9.76 24.65 17.51
C SER A 405 -8.35 24.31 17.01
N MET A 406 -8.13 23.09 16.53
CA MET A 406 -6.78 22.54 16.37
C MET A 406 -6.16 22.79 14.98
N LEU A 407 -6.99 22.85 13.93
CA LEU A 407 -6.53 23.03 12.55
C LEU A 407 -6.22 24.48 12.19
N ILE A 408 -6.61 25.46 13.02
CA ILE A 408 -6.24 26.88 12.87
C ILE A 408 -4.71 27.03 12.74
N ASN A 409 -3.96 26.14 13.39
CA ASN A 409 -2.51 26.14 13.37
C ASN A 409 -1.92 25.52 12.08
N CYS A 410 -2.71 24.87 11.23
CA CYS A 410 -2.24 24.14 10.04
C CYS A 410 -2.86 24.67 8.73
N PRO A 411 -2.67 25.96 8.38
CA PRO A 411 -3.33 26.59 7.22
C PRO A 411 -2.82 26.09 5.85
N ASN A 412 -1.77 25.27 5.83
CA ASN A 412 -1.13 24.77 4.62
C ASN A 412 -1.63 23.40 4.15
N ILE A 413 -2.59 22.80 4.85
CA ILE A 413 -3.16 21.52 4.45
C ILE A 413 -3.79 21.64 3.06
N THR A 414 -3.38 20.74 2.18
CA THR A 414 -3.84 20.59 0.80
C THR A 414 -4.65 19.31 0.61
N HIS A 415 -4.40 18.28 1.41
CA HIS A 415 -5.11 17.00 1.33
C HIS A 415 -5.66 16.61 2.72
N LEU A 416 -6.96 16.37 2.81
CA LEU A 416 -7.65 16.02 4.04
C LEU A 416 -8.49 14.76 3.84
N SER A 417 -8.29 13.76 4.69
CA SER A 417 -9.13 12.57 4.76
C SER A 417 -9.63 12.40 6.18
N THR A 418 -10.93 12.16 6.35
CA THR A 418 -11.49 11.88 7.67
C THR A 418 -12.65 10.91 7.63
N ILE A 419 -12.74 10.10 8.67
CA ILE A 419 -13.93 9.29 8.96
C ILE A 419 -14.91 10.18 9.75
N ILE A 420 -16.17 10.17 9.34
CA ILE A 420 -17.23 10.97 9.94
C ILE A 420 -18.46 10.13 10.29
N ASP A 421 -19.22 10.61 11.26
CA ASP A 421 -20.52 10.10 11.66
C ASP A 421 -21.53 11.25 11.81
N ASN A 422 -22.78 10.92 12.15
CA ASN A 422 -23.83 11.93 12.38
C ASN A 422 -23.51 12.91 13.51
N ASN A 423 -22.58 12.57 14.41
CA ASN A 423 -22.25 13.39 15.58
C ASN A 423 -21.13 14.39 15.28
N ASN A 424 -20.20 14.06 14.38
CA ASN A 424 -19.00 14.83 14.11
C ASN A 424 -19.01 15.56 12.75
N LEU A 425 -19.95 15.24 11.84
CA LEU A 425 -20.01 15.79 10.47
C LEU A 425 -19.96 17.32 10.47
N ILE A 426 -20.87 18.00 11.19
CA ILE A 426 -20.94 19.47 11.21
C ILE A 426 -19.63 20.07 11.74
N SER A 427 -19.04 19.46 12.77
CA SER A 427 -17.76 19.89 13.32
C SER A 427 -16.63 19.73 12.30
N CYS A 428 -16.62 18.62 11.55
CA CYS A 428 -15.64 18.36 10.49
C CYS A 428 -15.80 19.31 9.30
N LEU A 429 -17.03 19.64 8.91
CA LEU A 429 -17.28 20.61 7.85
C LEU A 429 -16.74 21.98 8.20
N LYS A 430 -16.91 22.41 9.47
CA LYS A 430 -16.40 23.72 9.92
C LYS A 430 -14.88 23.80 9.81
N LEU A 431 -14.18 22.68 9.96
CA LEU A 431 -12.72 22.62 9.79
C LEU A 431 -12.29 22.95 8.36
N ILE A 432 -13.06 22.51 7.37
CA ILE A 432 -12.72 22.64 5.96
C ILE A 432 -12.72 24.12 5.51
N VAL A 433 -13.54 24.96 6.14
CA VAL A 433 -13.60 26.42 5.89
C VAL A 433 -12.25 27.08 6.12
N ASP A 434 -11.56 26.66 7.17
CA ASP A 434 -10.32 27.29 7.63
C ASP A 434 -9.08 26.80 6.86
N LEU A 435 -9.27 25.96 5.84
CA LEU A 435 -8.20 25.40 5.01
C LEU A 435 -8.22 26.01 3.59
N PRO A 436 -7.68 27.23 3.40
CA PRO A 436 -7.78 27.95 2.13
C PRO A 436 -7.04 27.25 0.97
N LYS A 437 -6.10 26.35 1.27
CA LYS A 437 -5.31 25.60 0.28
C LYS A 437 -5.82 24.19 -0.01
N LEU A 438 -6.94 23.78 0.61
CA LEU A 438 -7.46 22.42 0.46
C LEU A 438 -7.80 22.13 -1.00
N ASN A 439 -7.13 21.13 -1.57
CA ASN A 439 -7.22 20.70 -2.95
C ASN A 439 -7.93 19.35 -3.08
N HIS A 440 -7.75 18.46 -2.09
CA HIS A 440 -8.32 17.11 -2.06
C HIS A 440 -9.00 16.84 -0.73
N LEU A 441 -10.28 16.47 -0.78
CA LEU A 441 -11.06 16.10 0.39
C LEU A 441 -11.63 14.68 0.22
N LYS A 442 -11.35 13.81 1.20
CA LYS A 442 -11.93 12.46 1.32
C LYS A 442 -12.78 12.38 2.59
N LEU A 443 -14.04 12.00 2.48
CA LEU A 443 -14.96 11.85 3.61
C LEU A 443 -15.60 10.46 3.63
N LYS A 444 -15.25 9.63 4.63
CA LYS A 444 -15.83 8.28 4.78
C LYS A 444 -16.84 8.26 5.90
N TYR A 445 -17.95 7.58 5.68
CA TYR A 445 -18.92 7.33 6.72
C TYR A 445 -18.45 6.20 7.66
N SER A 446 -18.58 6.39 8.97
CA SER A 446 -18.36 5.34 9.97
C SER A 446 -19.61 4.50 10.15
N GLU A 447 -19.59 3.24 9.72
CA GLU A 447 -20.67 2.30 10.03
C GLU A 447 -20.63 1.91 11.52
N ASN A 448 -21.64 2.31 12.29
CA ASN A 448 -21.82 1.78 13.64
C ASN A 448 -22.38 0.35 13.54
N LEU A 449 -21.51 -0.65 13.61
CA LEU A 449 -21.82 -2.10 13.51
C LEU A 449 -22.86 -2.64 14.52
N ILE A 450 -23.28 -1.83 15.50
CA ILE A 450 -24.19 -2.24 16.58
C ILE A 450 -25.67 -2.20 16.13
N GLN A 451 -26.00 -1.58 15.00
CA GLN A 451 -27.39 -1.44 14.53
C GLN A 451 -27.52 -1.79 13.03
N PRO A 452 -28.67 -2.32 12.58
CA PRO A 452 -28.83 -2.81 11.22
C PRO A 452 -28.56 -1.71 10.16
N PRO A 453 -27.92 -2.06 9.03
CA PRO A 453 -27.37 -1.12 8.03
C PRO A 453 -28.41 -0.17 7.44
N SER A 454 -29.67 -0.59 7.30
CA SER A 454 -30.75 0.20 6.69
C SER A 454 -31.27 1.37 7.52
N LYS A 455 -30.82 1.55 8.78
CA LYS A 455 -31.28 2.65 9.65
C LYS A 455 -30.26 3.75 9.92
N ASN A 456 -29.00 3.61 9.49
CA ASN A 456 -27.92 4.50 9.90
C ASN A 456 -27.09 5.16 8.80
N GLN A 457 -27.27 4.83 7.51
CA GLN A 457 -26.53 5.52 6.44
C GLN A 457 -26.77 7.04 6.49
N ILE A 458 -25.69 7.83 6.38
CA ILE A 458 -25.82 9.29 6.21
C ILE A 458 -26.37 9.54 4.83
N PHE A 459 -27.61 9.99 4.79
CA PHE A 459 -28.15 10.67 3.63
C PHE A 459 -27.53 12.04 3.57
N PHE A 460 -26.94 12.37 2.43
CA PHE A 460 -26.56 13.73 2.06
C PHE A 460 -27.85 14.51 1.82
N ASP A 461 -28.57 14.81 2.90
CA ASP A 461 -29.85 15.51 2.86
C ASP A 461 -29.66 17.02 2.65
N GLU A 462 -30.76 17.73 2.49
CA GLU A 462 -30.72 19.16 2.22
C GLU A 462 -29.95 19.93 3.29
N ILE A 463 -30.05 19.54 4.57
CA ILE A 463 -29.40 20.23 5.70
C ILE A 463 -27.88 20.07 5.61
N ILE A 464 -27.41 18.84 5.39
CA ILE A 464 -25.98 18.54 5.25
C ILE A 464 -25.40 19.26 4.02
N ILE A 465 -26.15 19.29 2.91
CA ILE A 465 -25.75 19.99 1.69
C ILE A 465 -25.64 21.49 1.93
N TRP A 466 -26.60 22.09 2.63
CA TRP A 466 -26.54 23.50 3.00
C TRP A 466 -25.28 23.81 3.81
N ASP A 467 -24.90 22.95 4.75
CA ASP A 467 -23.67 23.12 5.53
C ASP A 467 -22.41 22.96 4.67
N LEU A 468 -22.35 21.98 3.75
CA LEU A 468 -21.21 21.77 2.86
C LEU A 468 -21.02 22.90 1.84
N ILE A 469 -22.11 23.40 1.24
CA ILE A 469 -22.06 24.40 0.16
C ILE A 469 -21.29 25.65 0.58
N TYR A 470 -21.51 26.14 1.80
CA TYR A 470 -20.85 27.35 2.29
C TYR A 470 -19.44 27.10 2.79
N GLN A 471 -19.11 25.83 3.07
CA GLN A 471 -17.89 25.48 3.78
C GLN A 471 -16.79 24.92 2.89
N ILE A 472 -17.13 24.43 1.69
CA ILE A 472 -16.13 23.95 0.72
C ILE A 472 -15.31 25.14 0.16
N PRO A 473 -13.97 25.10 0.28
CA PRO A 473 -13.13 26.15 -0.25
C PRO A 473 -13.07 26.09 -1.79
N THR A 474 -12.91 27.25 -2.43
CA THR A 474 -12.82 27.36 -3.90
C THR A 474 -11.60 26.67 -4.49
N SER A 475 -10.59 26.39 -3.67
CA SER A 475 -9.37 25.67 -4.04
C SER A 475 -9.61 24.18 -4.30
N LEU A 476 -10.70 23.60 -3.79
CA LEU A 476 -10.96 22.17 -3.90
C LEU A 476 -11.07 21.73 -5.36
N LYS A 477 -10.36 20.65 -5.72
CA LYS A 477 -10.36 20.00 -7.04
C LYS A 477 -10.79 18.55 -7.01
N VAL A 478 -10.53 17.85 -5.92
CA VAL A 478 -10.86 16.43 -5.78
C VAL A 478 -11.77 16.25 -4.58
N LEU A 479 -12.93 15.65 -4.81
CA LEU A 479 -13.90 15.33 -3.77
C LEU A 479 -14.23 13.84 -3.83
N GLU A 480 -13.97 13.14 -2.73
CA GLU A 480 -14.31 11.73 -2.57
C GLU A 480 -15.18 11.54 -1.34
N PHE A 481 -16.24 10.75 -1.46
CA PHE A 481 -17.08 10.45 -0.32
C PHE A 481 -17.82 9.12 -0.44
N ASP A 482 -18.31 8.64 0.70
CA ASP A 482 -19.05 7.38 0.86
C ASP A 482 -20.53 7.58 1.25
N PHE A 483 -21.04 8.81 1.15
CA PHE A 483 -22.44 9.13 1.49
C PHE A 483 -23.40 8.82 0.35
N MET A 484 -24.64 8.54 0.73
CA MET A 484 -25.74 8.46 -0.22
C MET A 484 -26.21 9.86 -0.61
N ILE A 485 -26.25 10.15 -1.91
CA ILE A 485 -26.76 11.42 -2.43
C ILE A 485 -27.75 11.11 -3.53
N SER A 486 -28.96 11.69 -3.54
CA SER A 486 -29.83 11.51 -4.70
C SER A 486 -29.39 12.42 -5.84
N SER A 487 -29.83 12.09 -7.05
CA SER A 487 -29.55 12.91 -8.24
C SER A 487 -30.04 14.36 -8.11
N LYS A 488 -31.12 14.63 -7.36
CA LYS A 488 -31.63 15.99 -7.14
C LYS A 488 -30.67 16.79 -6.26
N GLU A 489 -30.25 16.19 -5.16
CA GLU A 489 -29.27 16.76 -4.24
C GLU A 489 -27.90 16.96 -4.90
N LEU A 490 -27.43 15.98 -5.67
CA LEU A 490 -26.18 16.08 -6.43
C LEU A 490 -26.23 17.23 -7.43
N ARG A 491 -27.37 17.39 -8.11
CA ARG A 491 -27.57 18.50 -9.06
C ARG A 491 -27.49 19.84 -8.36
N PHE A 492 -28.22 19.97 -7.25
CA PHE A 492 -28.23 21.19 -6.44
C PHE A 492 -26.83 21.54 -5.92
N PHE A 493 -26.11 20.54 -5.41
CA PHE A 493 -24.73 20.69 -4.96
C PHE A 493 -23.81 21.13 -6.10
N LEU A 494 -23.69 20.34 -7.18
CA LEU A 494 -22.69 20.56 -8.23
C LEU A 494 -22.97 21.76 -9.13
N LEU A 495 -24.21 21.97 -9.54
CA LEU A 495 -24.56 22.96 -10.56
C LEU A 495 -25.00 24.29 -9.94
N ASP A 496 -25.83 24.24 -8.89
CA ASP A 496 -26.51 25.44 -8.41
C ASP A 496 -25.69 26.19 -7.35
N LYS A 497 -24.83 25.49 -6.59
CA LYS A 497 -24.27 26.03 -5.34
C LYS A 497 -22.77 25.86 -5.15
N CYS A 498 -22.16 24.77 -5.62
CA CYS A 498 -20.73 24.52 -5.44
C CYS A 498 -19.89 25.59 -6.16
N ARG A 499 -19.05 26.27 -5.38
CA ARG A 499 -18.13 27.30 -5.88
C ARG A 499 -16.81 26.71 -6.39
N ALA A 500 -16.47 25.50 -5.93
CA ALA A 500 -15.29 24.79 -6.38
C ALA A 500 -15.47 24.26 -7.80
N SER A 501 -14.39 24.34 -8.59
CA SER A 501 -14.33 23.76 -9.93
C SER A 501 -13.62 22.43 -9.82
N LEU A 502 -14.42 21.37 -9.60
CA LEU A 502 -13.94 20.02 -9.34
C LEU A 502 -13.41 19.36 -10.62
N ASN A 503 -12.23 18.76 -10.50
CA ASN A 503 -11.57 17.99 -11.54
C ASN A 503 -11.83 16.49 -11.40
N GLU A 504 -12.02 16.01 -10.16
CA GLU A 504 -12.26 14.60 -9.88
C GLU A 504 -13.35 14.46 -8.81
N ILE A 505 -14.27 13.53 -9.05
CA ILE A 505 -15.34 13.16 -8.14
C ILE A 505 -15.30 11.63 -7.99
N THR A 506 -15.27 11.15 -6.75
CA THR A 506 -15.27 9.72 -6.45
C THR A 506 -16.41 9.38 -5.50
N PHE A 507 -17.22 8.40 -5.89
CA PHE A 507 -18.22 7.78 -5.04
C PHE A 507 -17.69 6.43 -4.57
N HIS A 508 -17.44 6.31 -3.27
CA HIS A 508 -17.02 5.06 -2.62
C HIS A 508 -18.20 4.17 -2.24
N ASN A 509 -19.40 4.75 -2.16
CA ASN A 509 -20.60 4.02 -1.79
C ASN A 509 -20.94 2.98 -2.85
N LYS A 510 -21.20 1.76 -2.41
CA LYS A 510 -21.54 0.60 -3.25
C LYS A 510 -23.01 0.59 -3.66
N GLU A 511 -23.84 1.44 -3.07
CA GLU A 511 -25.28 1.50 -3.27
C GLU A 511 -25.69 2.81 -3.97
N LEU A 512 -26.71 2.72 -4.85
CA LEU A 512 -27.52 3.84 -5.36
C LEU A 512 -26.86 4.87 -6.31
N ILE A 513 -26.15 4.43 -7.33
CA ILE A 513 -25.86 5.28 -8.52
C ILE A 513 -26.79 4.91 -9.67
N THR A 514 -27.69 5.84 -10.01
CA THR A 514 -28.67 5.67 -11.09
C THR A 514 -28.31 6.45 -12.36
N ALA A 515 -28.97 6.16 -13.48
CA ALA A 515 -28.86 6.91 -14.74
C ALA A 515 -28.99 8.44 -14.58
N GLN A 516 -29.78 8.91 -13.59
CA GLN A 516 -29.96 10.34 -13.33
C GLN A 516 -28.69 10.99 -12.75
N HIS A 517 -27.89 10.27 -11.98
CA HIS A 517 -26.61 10.77 -11.48
C HIS A 517 -25.61 11.00 -12.61
N PHE A 518 -25.51 10.06 -13.56
CA PHE A 518 -24.67 10.23 -14.76
C PHE A 518 -25.10 11.43 -15.61
N LYS A 519 -26.41 11.68 -15.74
CA LYS A 519 -26.92 12.87 -16.44
C LYS A 519 -26.48 14.17 -15.75
N VAL A 520 -26.57 14.23 -14.42
CA VAL A 520 -26.10 15.38 -13.63
C VAL A 520 -24.60 15.61 -13.80
N LEU A 521 -23.79 14.53 -13.72
CA LEU A 521 -22.34 14.60 -13.93
C LEU A 521 -21.99 15.04 -15.36
N THR A 522 -22.74 14.57 -16.36
CA THR A 522 -22.58 14.97 -17.76
C THR A 522 -22.91 16.45 -17.94
N GLU A 523 -24.00 16.93 -17.34
CA GLU A 523 -24.37 18.35 -17.33
C GLU A 523 -23.26 19.20 -16.67
N TYR A 524 -22.73 18.75 -15.53
CA TYR A 524 -21.61 19.40 -14.85
C TYR A 524 -20.35 19.45 -15.73
N ALA A 525 -19.95 18.33 -16.34
CA ALA A 525 -18.80 18.25 -17.23
C ALA A 525 -18.91 19.23 -18.41
N LYS A 526 -20.09 19.29 -19.03
CA LYS A 526 -20.37 20.20 -20.16
C LYS A 526 -20.37 21.68 -19.73
N GLN A 527 -20.99 22.00 -18.59
CA GLN A 527 -21.12 23.38 -18.11
C GLN A 527 -19.82 23.93 -17.52
N LYS A 528 -19.15 23.17 -16.65
CA LYS A 528 -17.96 23.63 -15.91
C LYS A 528 -16.65 23.31 -16.62
N LYS A 529 -16.62 22.34 -17.52
CA LYS A 529 -15.44 21.92 -18.32
C LYS A 529 -14.18 21.62 -17.51
N SER A 530 -14.34 21.32 -16.23
CA SER A 530 -13.24 21.04 -15.29
C SER A 530 -13.16 19.57 -14.93
N LEU A 531 -14.29 18.85 -14.90
CA LEU A 531 -14.32 17.42 -14.59
C LEU A 531 -13.49 16.64 -15.62
N LYS A 532 -12.44 15.98 -15.12
CA LYS A 532 -11.54 15.12 -15.90
C LYS A 532 -11.69 13.65 -15.53
N LYS A 533 -12.13 13.37 -14.32
CA LYS A 533 -12.13 12.01 -13.79
C LYS A 533 -13.33 11.75 -12.91
N PHE A 534 -13.93 10.59 -13.09
CA PHE A 534 -15.02 10.13 -12.24
C PHE A 534 -14.72 8.70 -11.80
N ARG A 535 -14.88 8.42 -10.51
CA ARG A 535 -14.70 7.07 -9.98
C ARG A 535 -15.92 6.57 -9.23
N TYR A 536 -16.30 5.34 -9.51
CA TYR A 536 -17.40 4.64 -8.86
C TYR A 536 -17.26 3.14 -9.10
N HIS A 537 -17.84 2.33 -8.22
CA HIS A 537 -17.77 0.87 -8.34
C HIS A 537 -18.65 0.37 -9.50
N TYR A 538 -18.03 -0.07 -10.60
CA TYR A 538 -18.74 -0.47 -11.84
C TYR A 538 -19.68 -1.68 -11.65
N ILE A 539 -19.35 -2.55 -10.68
CA ILE A 539 -20.05 -3.82 -10.42
C ILE A 539 -21.53 -3.61 -10.04
N TYR A 540 -21.92 -2.41 -9.59
CA TYR A 540 -23.27 -2.12 -9.08
C TYR A 540 -24.20 -1.41 -10.07
N LEU A 541 -23.83 -1.32 -11.35
CA LEU A 541 -24.71 -0.80 -12.40
C LEU A 541 -25.96 -1.66 -12.65
N ASN A 542 -26.01 -2.89 -12.13
CA ASN A 542 -26.98 -3.91 -12.52
C ASN A 542 -28.00 -4.34 -11.45
N ASP A 543 -27.97 -3.78 -10.23
CA ASP A 543 -28.91 -4.23 -9.18
C ASP A 543 -29.94 -3.12 -8.84
N ASP A 544 -30.98 -3.00 -9.68
CA ASP A 544 -32.23 -2.26 -9.37
C ASP A 544 -33.09 -2.99 -8.30
N PHE A 545 -32.52 -3.89 -7.52
CA PHE A 545 -33.19 -4.53 -6.38
C PHE A 545 -32.74 -3.81 -5.11
N TYR A 546 -33.58 -2.90 -4.60
CA TYR A 546 -34.04 -2.85 -3.20
C TYR A 546 -34.55 -1.43 -2.86
N PHE A 547 -35.78 -1.39 -2.31
CA PHE A 547 -36.51 -0.25 -1.73
C PHE A 547 -37.34 0.64 -2.66
N THR A 548 -38.43 0.09 -3.20
CA THR A 548 -39.70 0.83 -3.28
C THR A 548 -40.80 0.02 -2.59
N THR A 549 -41.00 0.25 -1.29
CA THR A 549 -42.32 0.09 -0.68
C THR A 549 -43.07 1.39 -0.91
N ASP A 550 -43.83 1.48 -1.98
CA ASP A 550 -45.18 2.02 -2.00
C ASP A 550 -45.71 2.07 -3.45
N ASP A 551 -47.00 1.75 -3.55
CA ASP A 551 -47.77 1.59 -4.77
C ASP A 551 -47.75 2.84 -5.66
N ASP A 552 -46.96 2.79 -6.75
CA ASP A 552 -47.28 3.46 -8.01
C ASP A 552 -46.58 2.71 -9.16
N MET A 553 -47.30 1.71 -9.67
CA MET A 553 -46.91 0.88 -10.80
C MET A 553 -47.13 1.64 -12.12
N ASP A 554 -46.14 2.40 -12.62
CA ASP A 554 -46.08 2.69 -14.07
C ASP A 554 -44.73 3.19 -14.67
N GLU A 555 -43.57 2.92 -14.06
CA GLU A 555 -42.30 3.10 -14.77
C GLU A 555 -41.50 1.79 -14.83
N ARG A 556 -41.50 1.18 -16.02
CA ARG A 556 -40.51 0.17 -16.40
C ARG A 556 -39.13 0.82 -16.37
N TYR A 557 -38.45 0.74 -15.23
CA TYR A 557 -37.03 1.07 -15.13
C TYR A 557 -36.25 0.12 -16.05
N ASN A 558 -35.59 0.72 -17.03
CA ASN A 558 -35.01 0.04 -18.18
C ASN A 558 -33.50 -0.03 -17.90
N GLU A 559 -32.94 -1.21 -17.60
CA GLU A 559 -31.50 -1.41 -17.32
C GLU A 559 -30.59 -0.69 -18.32
N TYR A 560 -31.02 -0.60 -19.58
CA TYR A 560 -30.30 0.11 -20.65
C TYR A 560 -30.11 1.61 -20.40
N SER A 561 -30.95 2.26 -19.59
CA SER A 561 -30.90 3.70 -19.31
C SER A 561 -29.60 4.13 -18.61
N SER A 562 -29.11 3.32 -17.67
CA SER A 562 -27.87 3.59 -16.93
C SER A 562 -26.64 3.47 -17.83
N TYR A 563 -26.58 2.44 -18.69
CA TYR A 563 -25.50 2.26 -19.66
C TYR A 563 -25.44 3.40 -20.68
N TYR A 564 -26.58 3.83 -21.23
CA TYR A 564 -26.59 4.96 -22.17
C TYR A 564 -26.13 6.27 -21.52
N ALA A 565 -26.57 6.53 -20.28
CA ALA A 565 -26.16 7.73 -19.56
C ALA A 565 -24.68 7.70 -19.19
N LEU A 566 -24.13 6.54 -18.84
CA LEU A 566 -22.70 6.34 -18.62
C LEU A 566 -21.89 6.55 -19.91
N GLU A 567 -22.31 5.97 -21.03
CA GLU A 567 -21.62 6.15 -22.32
C GLU A 567 -21.60 7.63 -22.74
N GLU A 568 -22.65 8.38 -22.43
CA GLU A 568 -22.67 9.83 -22.65
C GLU A 568 -21.65 10.57 -21.77
N LEU A 569 -21.49 10.14 -20.51
CA LEU A 569 -20.48 10.67 -19.60
C LEU A 569 -19.06 10.33 -20.09
N GLU A 570 -18.80 9.10 -20.53
CA GLU A 570 -17.51 8.67 -21.10
C GLU A 570 -17.11 9.47 -22.33
N ARG A 571 -18.07 9.89 -23.15
CA ARG A 571 -17.80 10.82 -24.28
C ARG A 571 -17.47 12.24 -23.81
N SER A 572 -17.86 12.60 -22.59
CA SER A 572 -17.74 13.95 -22.03
C SER A 572 -16.49 14.13 -21.14
N ILE A 573 -15.94 13.06 -20.56
CA ILE A 573 -14.75 13.10 -19.69
C ILE A 573 -13.73 12.02 -20.06
N PRO A 574 -12.41 12.29 -19.90
CA PRO A 574 -11.36 11.40 -20.41
C PRO A 574 -11.11 10.13 -19.58
N ASN A 575 -11.55 10.06 -18.31
CA ASN A 575 -11.23 8.93 -17.44
C ASN A 575 -12.39 8.56 -16.51
N ILE A 576 -12.84 7.31 -16.59
CA ILE A 576 -13.76 6.68 -15.65
C ILE A 576 -13.15 5.34 -15.21
N SER A 577 -13.14 5.08 -13.91
CA SER A 577 -12.47 3.89 -13.33
C SER A 577 -13.04 3.56 -11.95
N ASP A 578 -12.72 2.39 -11.39
CA ASP A 578 -13.10 2.08 -10.02
C ASP A 578 -12.42 3.00 -8.99
N PRO A 579 -13.05 3.21 -7.80
CA PRO A 579 -12.45 3.90 -6.67
C PRO A 579 -11.26 3.10 -6.15
N ILE A 580 -10.26 3.82 -5.63
CA ILE A 580 -9.18 3.20 -4.85
C ILE A 580 -9.65 3.17 -3.39
N ASP A 581 -9.14 2.26 -2.57
CA ASP A 581 -9.60 2.14 -1.19
C ASP A 581 -9.49 3.49 -0.45
N PHE A 582 -10.53 3.81 0.32
CA PHE A 582 -10.63 5.08 1.04
C PHE A 582 -9.46 5.26 2.01
N ILE A 583 -9.02 4.17 2.63
CA ILE A 583 -7.94 4.18 3.63
C ILE A 583 -6.56 4.39 3.01
N THR A 584 -6.42 4.43 1.68
CA THR A 584 -5.14 4.66 1.03
C THR A 584 -4.62 6.09 1.31
N PRO A 585 -3.39 6.25 1.83
CA PRO A 585 -2.77 7.54 2.10
C PRO A 585 -2.65 8.43 0.85
N PHE A 586 -2.49 9.75 1.04
CA PHE A 586 -2.39 10.69 -0.09
C PHE A 586 -1.04 10.69 -0.81
N TYR A 587 0.03 10.22 -0.15
CA TYR A 587 1.39 10.24 -0.67
C TYR A 587 1.80 8.95 -1.40
N GLU A 588 0.86 8.04 -1.63
CA GLU A 588 1.04 6.85 -2.46
C GLU A 588 0.67 7.07 -3.95
N TYR A 589 0.36 8.32 -4.36
CA TYR A 589 -0.18 8.68 -5.69
C TYR A 589 0.68 9.64 -6.51
#